data_AF-M4RJU6-F1
#
_entry.id   AF-M4RJU6-F1
#
_cell.length_a   1.000
_cell.length_b   1.000
_cell.length_c   1.000
_cell.angle_alpha   90.00
_cell.angle_beta   90.00
_cell.angle_gamma   90.00
#
_symmetry.space_group_name_H-M   'P 1'
#
loop_
_entity.id
_entity.type
_entity.pdbx_description
1 polymer ?
#
loop_
_entity_poly.entity_id
_entity_poly.type
_entity_poly.pdbx_seq_one_letter_code
_entity_poly.pdbx_strand_id
1 'polypeptide(L)'
;MLFIGIQFVIWSATGAYMVFFDIDYIHGDSLVVNHQDKIEPHDIQYSLSTLFNEYPNAENIRLATFLQQTVYRFVINTENVPVQFLLDARSGELLSPIPESKAIEAAYYYSTLGKVKSVELITDNPPFELSPRALPAWRINFDVFGCTLYLCFSINRRTCR
;
A
#
# COMPACT_ATOMS: atom_id res chain seq x y z
N MET A 1 -38.12 42.11 -0.93
CA MET A 1 -38.37 40.92 -1.77
C MET A 1 -37.18 40.58 -2.68
N LEU A 2 -36.51 41.57 -3.31
CA LEU A 2 -35.32 41.35 -4.15
C LEU A 2 -34.14 40.66 -3.43
N PHE A 3 -33.84 41.10 -2.19
CA PHE A 3 -32.74 40.55 -1.39
C PHE A 3 -32.91 39.06 -1.05
N ILE A 4 -34.16 38.63 -0.82
CA ILE A 4 -34.48 37.23 -0.53
C ILE A 4 -34.31 36.39 -1.80
N GLY A 5 -34.74 36.90 -2.96
CA GLY A 5 -34.54 36.22 -4.25
C GLY A 5 -33.08 36.00 -4.59
N ILE A 6 -32.23 37.01 -4.36
CA ILE A 6 -30.78 36.90 -4.60
C ILE A 6 -30.14 35.83 -3.72
N GLN A 7 -30.57 35.70 -2.47
CA GLN A 7 -30.09 34.64 -1.57
C GLN A 7 -30.40 33.25 -2.12
N PHE A 8 -31.62 33.02 -2.63
CA PHE A 8 -32.01 31.74 -3.23
C PHE A 8 -31.23 31.44 -4.52
N VAL A 9 -30.92 32.46 -5.31
CA VAL A 9 -30.11 32.29 -6.54
C VAL A 9 -28.67 31.90 -6.18
N ILE A 10 -28.05 32.59 -5.22
CA ILE A 10 -26.69 32.25 -4.75
C ILE A 10 -26.67 30.84 -4.16
N TRP A 11 -27.68 30.48 -3.36
CA TRP A 11 -27.79 29.15 -2.75
C TRP A 11 -27.92 28.04 -3.80
N SER A 12 -28.77 28.27 -4.82
CA SER A 12 -28.97 27.30 -5.90
C SER A 12 -27.75 27.19 -6.82
N ALA A 13 -27.09 28.31 -7.13
CA ALA A 13 -25.88 28.32 -7.94
C ALA A 13 -24.71 27.60 -7.23
N THR A 14 -24.59 27.80 -5.91
CA THR A 14 -23.56 27.11 -5.11
C THR A 14 -23.84 25.61 -5.00
N GLY A 15 -25.11 25.22 -4.79
CA GLY A 15 -25.51 23.82 -4.81
C GLY A 15 -25.29 23.14 -6.16
N ALA A 16 -25.63 23.82 -7.26
CA ALA A 16 -25.36 23.32 -8.61
C ALA A 16 -23.86 23.19 -8.89
N TYR A 17 -23.04 24.16 -8.45
CA TYR A 17 -21.58 24.09 -8.57
C TYR A 17 -21.01 22.82 -7.90
N MET A 18 -21.50 22.44 -6.72
CA MET A 18 -21.06 21.21 -6.03
C MET A 18 -21.43 19.92 -6.76
N VAL A 19 -22.46 19.93 -7.60
CA VAL A 19 -22.88 18.76 -8.40
C VAL A 19 -22.14 18.70 -9.74
N PHE A 20 -21.82 19.85 -10.34
CA PHE A 20 -21.12 19.92 -11.62
C PHE A 20 -19.60 19.70 -11.50
N PHE A 21 -19.00 19.96 -10.33
CA PHE A 21 -17.60 19.66 -10.09
C PHE A 21 -17.44 18.23 -9.57
N ASP A 22 -16.77 17.40 -10.38
CA ASP A 22 -16.38 16.05 -10.01
C ASP A 22 -15.51 16.04 -8.74
N ILE A 23 -15.98 15.30 -7.73
CA ILE A 23 -15.27 15.06 -6.45
C ILE A 23 -13.96 14.29 -6.67
N ASP A 24 -13.76 13.71 -7.85
CA ASP A 24 -12.57 12.92 -8.20
C ASP A 24 -11.29 13.78 -8.31
N TYR A 25 -11.41 15.10 -8.52
CA TYR A 25 -10.24 16.00 -8.54
C TYR A 25 -9.70 16.32 -7.13
N ILE A 26 -10.51 16.18 -6.07
CA ILE A 26 -10.11 16.54 -4.69
C ILE A 26 -9.42 15.36 -3.98
N HIS A 27 -9.54 14.13 -4.49
CA HIS A 27 -9.09 12.93 -3.77
C HIS A 27 -7.58 12.68 -3.78
N GLY A 28 -6.76 13.47 -4.47
CA GLY A 28 -5.30 13.31 -4.45
C GLY A 28 -4.83 11.95 -4.98
N ASP A 29 -5.70 11.19 -5.65
CA ASP A 29 -5.36 9.90 -6.26
C ASP A 29 -4.35 10.09 -7.43
N SER A 30 -4.15 11.33 -7.89
CA SER A 30 -3.09 11.71 -8.84
C SER A 30 -1.69 11.82 -8.24
N LEU A 31 -1.53 11.77 -6.91
CA LEU A 31 -0.23 11.75 -6.23
C LEU A 31 0.31 10.34 -6.02
N VAL A 32 -0.48 9.31 -6.29
CA VAL A 32 0.02 7.94 -6.34
C VAL A 32 0.77 7.78 -7.66
N VAL A 33 2.06 8.13 -7.66
CA VAL A 33 2.98 7.73 -8.73
C VAL A 33 2.97 6.22 -8.76
N ASN A 34 2.20 5.67 -9.68
CA ASN A 34 2.03 4.25 -9.87
C ASN A 34 3.33 3.74 -10.49
N HIS A 35 4.30 3.38 -9.65
CA HIS A 35 5.51 2.65 -10.03
C HIS A 35 5.12 1.21 -10.39
N GLN A 36 4.14 1.03 -11.30
CA GLN A 36 3.88 -0.26 -11.91
C GLN A 36 4.92 -0.43 -13.00
N ASP A 37 6.12 -0.81 -12.57
CA ASP A 37 7.07 -1.43 -13.47
C ASP A 37 6.35 -2.63 -14.10
N LYS A 38 6.30 -2.64 -15.44
CA LYS A 38 5.71 -3.73 -16.20
C LYS A 38 6.46 -5.00 -15.80
N ILE A 39 5.72 -6.00 -15.31
CA ILE A 39 6.29 -7.30 -14.97
C ILE A 39 6.67 -7.97 -16.29
N GLU A 40 7.96 -8.10 -16.54
CA GLU A 40 8.44 -8.82 -17.71
C GLU A 40 8.35 -10.34 -17.46
N PRO A 41 7.75 -11.11 -18.38
CA PRO A 41 7.61 -12.56 -18.22
C PRO A 41 8.95 -13.30 -18.04
N HIS A 42 10.06 -12.69 -18.45
CA HIS A 42 11.40 -13.28 -18.35
C HIS A 42 11.98 -13.24 -16.93
N ASP A 43 11.44 -12.40 -16.05
CA ASP A 43 11.86 -12.32 -14.64
C ASP A 43 11.23 -13.41 -13.76
N ILE A 44 10.26 -14.15 -14.30
CA ILE A 44 9.54 -15.22 -13.61
C ILE A 44 10.23 -16.55 -13.92
N GLN A 45 11.24 -16.89 -13.12
CA GLN A 45 11.92 -18.19 -13.21
C GLN A 45 11.28 -19.23 -12.29
N TYR A 46 10.63 -18.79 -11.21
CA TYR A 46 9.88 -19.66 -10.31
C TYR A 46 8.45 -19.86 -10.82
N SER A 47 8.09 -21.10 -11.15
CA SER A 47 6.79 -21.42 -11.72
C SER A 47 5.67 -21.35 -10.69
N LEU A 48 4.46 -20.98 -11.12
CA LEU A 48 3.28 -21.06 -10.25
C LEU A 48 3.01 -22.50 -9.80
N SER A 49 3.34 -23.50 -10.62
CA SER A 49 3.17 -24.92 -10.30
C SER A 49 4.09 -25.39 -9.17
N THR A 50 5.31 -24.87 -9.08
CA THR A 50 6.22 -25.17 -7.95
C THR A 50 5.71 -24.51 -6.67
N LEU A 51 5.20 -23.27 -6.78
CA LEU A 51 4.56 -22.57 -5.66
C LEU A 51 3.40 -23.36 -5.07
N PHE A 52 2.49 -23.85 -5.91
CA PHE A 52 1.33 -24.62 -5.46
C PHE A 52 1.71 -25.98 -4.84
N ASN A 53 2.81 -26.60 -5.29
CA ASN A 53 3.29 -27.84 -4.70
C ASN A 53 3.88 -27.60 -3.30
N GLU A 54 4.60 -26.50 -3.08
CA GLU A 54 5.18 -26.14 -1.78
C GLU A 54 4.13 -25.55 -0.81
N TYR A 55 3.16 -24.79 -1.34
CA TYR A 55 2.13 -24.10 -0.59
C TYR A 55 0.71 -24.46 -1.12
N PRO A 56 0.20 -25.67 -0.84
CA PRO A 56 -1.11 -26.11 -1.35
C PRO A 56 -2.29 -25.30 -0.77
N ASN A 57 -2.09 -24.63 0.37
CA ASN A 57 -3.08 -23.80 1.04
C ASN A 57 -2.93 -22.30 0.70
N ALA A 58 -2.16 -21.95 -0.34
CA ALA A 58 -1.99 -20.58 -0.77
C ALA A 58 -3.26 -20.05 -1.46
N GLU A 59 -3.85 -19.00 -0.88
CA GLU A 59 -4.98 -18.28 -1.44
C GLU A 59 -4.56 -16.90 -1.95
N ASN A 60 -5.32 -16.36 -2.91
CA ASN A 60 -5.12 -15.00 -3.45
C ASN A 60 -3.70 -14.73 -3.98
N ILE A 61 -3.09 -15.69 -4.68
CA ILE A 61 -1.76 -15.52 -5.27
C ILE A 61 -1.79 -14.39 -6.30
N ARG A 62 -0.94 -13.38 -6.09
CA ARG A 62 -0.78 -12.22 -6.97
C ARG A 62 0.69 -11.97 -7.22
N LEU A 63 1.01 -11.57 -8.45
CA LEU A 63 2.31 -11.03 -8.80
C LEU A 63 2.32 -9.53 -8.53
N ALA A 64 3.37 -9.06 -7.86
CA ALA A 64 3.61 -7.66 -7.60
C ALA A 64 5.08 -7.32 -7.82
N THR A 65 5.38 -6.05 -7.96
CA THR A 65 6.75 -5.53 -7.93
C THR A 65 7.03 -4.94 -6.55
N PHE A 66 8.15 -5.33 -5.95
CA PHE A 66 8.66 -4.79 -4.70
C PHE A 66 10.15 -4.50 -4.88
N LEU A 67 10.58 -3.24 -4.68
CA LEU A 67 11.98 -2.83 -4.88
C LEU A 67 12.54 -3.24 -6.26
N GLN A 68 11.77 -3.03 -7.33
CA GLN A 68 12.11 -3.45 -8.72
C GLN A 68 12.25 -4.97 -8.93
N GLN A 69 11.93 -5.79 -7.92
CA GLN A 69 11.93 -7.24 -8.01
C GLN A 69 10.50 -7.74 -8.15
N THR A 70 10.31 -8.75 -8.99
CA THR A 70 9.03 -9.44 -9.14
C THR A 70 8.84 -10.40 -7.98
N VAL A 71 7.78 -10.23 -7.21
CA VAL A 71 7.47 -11.03 -6.02
C VAL A 71 6.06 -11.63 -6.12
N TYR A 72 5.93 -12.87 -5.71
CA TYR A 72 4.65 -13.52 -5.42
C TYR A 72 4.16 -13.10 -4.04
N ARG A 73 2.92 -12.65 -3.98
CA ARG A 73 2.20 -12.39 -2.73
C ARG A 73 1.03 -13.33 -2.62
N PHE A 74 0.90 -14.02 -1.50
CA PHE A 74 -0.21 -14.92 -1.23
C PHE A 74 -0.55 -14.91 0.25
N VAL A 75 -1.76 -15.36 0.59
CA VAL A 75 -2.21 -15.51 1.97
C VAL A 75 -2.38 -16.98 2.25
N ILE A 76 -1.96 -17.40 3.44
CA ILE A 76 -2.33 -18.70 4.00
C ILE A 76 -3.25 -18.41 5.17
N ASN A 77 -4.47 -18.94 5.09
CA ASN A 77 -5.40 -18.91 6.21
C ASN A 77 -4.99 -20.01 7.19
N THR A 78 -4.17 -19.66 8.19
CA THR A 78 -3.98 -20.50 9.37
C THR A 78 -5.13 -20.23 10.33
N GLU A 79 -5.59 -21.27 11.05
CA GLU A 79 -6.85 -21.42 11.80
C GLU A 79 -7.46 -20.21 12.53
N ASN A 80 -6.73 -19.11 12.78
CA ASN A 80 -7.26 -17.88 13.36
C ASN A 80 -6.74 -16.55 12.77
N VAL A 81 -5.71 -16.54 11.92
CA VAL A 81 -5.15 -15.29 11.36
C VAL A 81 -4.69 -15.52 9.91
N PRO A 82 -5.15 -14.72 8.93
CA PRO A 82 -4.60 -14.75 7.58
C PRO A 82 -3.16 -14.23 7.62
N VAL A 83 -2.20 -15.11 7.35
CA VAL A 83 -0.78 -14.74 7.31
C VAL A 83 -0.39 -14.46 5.86
N GLN A 84 0.26 -13.32 5.66
CA GLN A 84 0.68 -12.89 4.33
C GLN A 84 2.12 -13.32 4.06
N PHE A 85 2.32 -13.97 2.93
CA PHE A 85 3.62 -14.41 2.47
C PHE A 85 4.03 -13.63 1.23
N LEU A 86 5.34 -13.37 1.17
CA LEU A 86 5.98 -12.69 0.08
C LEU A 86 7.19 -13.54 -0.32
N LEU A 87 7.23 -13.93 -1.58
CA LEU A 87 8.20 -14.86 -2.13
C LEU A 87 8.78 -14.25 -3.41
N ASP A 88 10.08 -14.36 -3.62
CA ASP A 88 10.72 -13.89 -4.84
C ASP A 88 10.29 -14.77 -6.04
N ALA A 89 9.80 -14.15 -7.11
CA ALA A 89 9.37 -14.85 -8.32
C ALA A 89 10.53 -15.33 -9.21
N ARG A 90 11.76 -14.87 -8.93
CA ARG A 90 12.97 -15.33 -9.63
C ARG A 90 13.65 -16.48 -8.89
N SER A 91 13.93 -16.31 -7.59
CA SER A 91 14.69 -17.31 -6.81
C SER A 91 13.81 -18.32 -6.07
N GLY A 92 12.54 -18.01 -5.82
CA GLY A 92 11.69 -18.78 -4.91
C GLY A 92 12.03 -18.55 -3.43
N GLU A 93 12.87 -17.57 -3.09
CA GLU A 93 13.23 -17.26 -1.71
C GLU A 93 12.04 -16.66 -0.96
N LEU A 94 11.79 -17.15 0.26
CA LEU A 94 10.78 -16.60 1.14
C LEU A 94 11.28 -15.29 1.75
N LEU A 95 10.64 -14.18 1.37
CA LEU A 95 10.98 -12.83 1.82
C LEU A 95 10.13 -12.35 3.01
N SER A 96 9.15 -13.16 3.45
CA SER A 96 8.30 -12.89 4.61
C SER A 96 8.77 -13.69 5.83
N PRO A 97 8.84 -13.08 7.04
CA PRO A 97 8.59 -11.68 7.36
C PRO A 97 9.68 -10.75 6.80
N ILE A 98 9.30 -9.56 6.33
CA ILE A 98 10.26 -8.60 5.78
C ILE A 98 11.17 -8.08 6.89
N PRO A 99 12.50 -8.22 6.77
CA PRO A 99 13.42 -7.71 7.76
C PRO A 99 13.46 -6.18 7.75
N GLU A 100 13.84 -5.59 8.89
CA GLU A 100 13.97 -4.14 9.06
C GLU A 100 14.83 -3.49 7.95
N SER A 101 15.92 -4.16 7.56
CA SER A 101 16.82 -3.68 6.49
C SER A 101 16.10 -3.45 5.16
N LYS A 102 15.24 -4.40 4.74
CA LYS A 102 14.44 -4.27 3.52
C LYS A 102 13.33 -3.21 3.67
N ALA A 103 12.79 -3.02 4.88
CA ALA A 103 11.83 -1.96 5.14
C ALA A 103 12.48 -0.56 4.99
N ILE A 104 13.70 -0.39 5.50
CA ILE A 104 14.50 0.84 5.34
C ILE A 104 14.82 1.10 3.86
N GLU A 105 15.24 0.06 3.14
CA GLU A 105 15.51 0.16 1.69
C GLU A 105 14.26 0.60 0.93
N ALA A 106 13.10 -0.01 1.23
CA ALA A 106 11.81 0.39 0.66
C ALA A 106 11.44 1.84 1.01
N ALA A 107 11.72 2.29 2.23
CA ALA A 107 11.52 3.68 2.62
C ALA A 107 12.34 4.66 1.77
N TYR A 108 13.62 4.37 1.52
CA TYR A 108 14.46 5.20 0.66
C TYR A 108 14.05 5.13 -0.81
N TYR A 109 13.57 3.98 -1.27
CA TYR A 109 13.10 3.79 -2.65
C TYR A 109 11.84 4.61 -2.94
N TYR A 110 10.83 4.53 -2.05
CA TYR A 110 9.56 5.25 -2.23
C TYR A 110 9.62 6.69 -1.73
N SER A 111 10.63 7.04 -0.94
CA SER A 111 10.75 8.34 -0.33
C SER A 111 12.19 8.82 -0.32
N THR A 112 12.45 9.88 -1.06
CA THR A 112 13.69 10.67 -0.95
C THR A 112 13.67 11.59 0.28
N LEU A 113 13.01 11.14 1.36
CA LEU A 113 13.05 11.78 2.66
C LEU A 113 14.42 11.53 3.30
N GLY A 114 14.82 12.40 4.23
CA GLY A 114 16.16 12.43 4.81
C GLY A 114 16.58 11.18 5.59
N LYS A 115 17.42 11.34 6.62
CA LYS A 115 17.88 10.19 7.42
C LYS A 115 16.73 9.54 8.18
N VAL A 116 16.71 8.21 8.23
CA VAL A 116 15.77 7.45 9.06
C VAL A 116 16.16 7.64 10.54
N LYS A 117 15.18 8.00 11.36
CA LYS A 117 15.33 8.25 12.80
C LYS A 117 14.97 7.02 13.63
N SER A 118 13.88 6.34 13.29
CA SER A 118 13.48 5.08 13.92
C SER A 118 12.63 4.22 13.00
N VAL A 119 12.66 2.91 13.24
CA VAL A 119 11.86 1.90 12.53
C VAL A 119 11.18 1.01 13.57
N GLU A 120 9.86 0.85 13.46
CA GLU A 120 9.05 0.10 14.40
C GLU A 120 8.10 -0.83 13.64
N LEU A 121 8.01 -2.09 14.06
CA LEU A 121 7.02 -3.03 13.53
C LEU A 121 5.75 -2.95 14.36
N ILE A 122 4.64 -2.59 13.73
CA ILE A 122 3.31 -2.54 14.34
C ILE A 122 2.57 -3.82 13.94
N THR A 123 2.42 -4.75 14.90
CA THR A 123 1.63 -5.97 14.74
C THR A 123 0.21 -5.81 15.27
N ASP A 124 0.06 -5.08 16.38
CA ASP A 124 -1.19 -4.90 17.11
C ASP A 124 -1.37 -3.43 17.53
N ASN A 125 -2.64 -3.01 17.68
CA ASN A 125 -3.02 -1.66 18.11
C ASN A 125 -2.45 -0.52 17.24
N PRO A 126 -2.99 -0.32 16.03
CA PRO A 126 -2.47 0.70 15.12
C PRO A 126 -2.80 2.11 15.63
N PRO A 127 -1.94 3.11 15.35
CA PRO A 127 -2.29 4.51 15.57
C PRO A 127 -3.51 4.91 14.71
N PHE A 128 -4.18 6.00 15.08
CA PHE A 128 -5.40 6.47 14.39
C PHE A 128 -5.21 6.71 12.88
N GLU A 129 -3.98 7.03 12.47
CA GLU A 129 -3.57 7.23 11.07
C GLU A 129 -3.49 5.92 10.26
N LEU A 130 -3.46 4.76 10.92
CA LEU A 130 -3.24 3.46 10.30
C LEU A 130 -4.49 2.57 10.44
N SER A 131 -5.03 2.12 9.31
CA SER A 131 -6.13 1.15 9.33
C SER A 131 -5.68 -0.18 9.98
N PRO A 132 -6.45 -0.75 10.94
CA PRO A 132 -6.17 -2.08 11.51
C PRO A 132 -6.11 -3.21 10.48
N ARG A 133 -6.74 -3.03 9.32
CA ARG A 133 -6.73 -4.00 8.21
C ARG A 133 -5.40 -4.06 7.47
N ALA A 134 -4.53 -3.07 7.67
CA ALA A 134 -3.23 -2.95 7.04
C ALA A 134 -2.11 -3.57 7.89
N LEU A 135 -2.45 -4.18 9.02
CA LEU A 135 -1.50 -4.87 9.88
C LEU A 135 -1.10 -6.24 9.30
N PRO A 136 0.14 -6.69 9.53
CA PRO A 136 1.24 -5.97 10.17
C PRO A 136 1.85 -4.89 9.26
N ALA A 137 2.30 -3.78 9.85
CA ALA A 137 2.89 -2.65 9.12
C ALA A 137 4.18 -2.14 9.78
N TRP A 138 5.15 -1.77 8.95
CA TRP A 138 6.37 -1.08 9.38
C TRP A 138 6.13 0.43 9.41
N ARG A 139 6.43 1.06 10.54
CA ARG A 139 6.46 2.52 10.70
C ARG A 139 7.90 2.98 10.64
N ILE A 140 8.18 3.92 9.74
CA ILE A 140 9.50 4.48 9.53
C ILE A 140 9.40 5.99 9.74
N ASN A 141 10.06 6.48 10.79
CA ASN A 141 10.10 7.89 11.11
C ASN A 141 11.38 8.50 10.54
N PHE A 142 11.26 9.61 9.81
CA PHE A 142 12.40 10.34 9.29
C PHE A 142 12.82 11.47 10.22
N ASP A 143 14.06 11.96 10.06
CA ASP A 143 14.59 13.11 10.79
C ASP A 143 13.98 14.45 10.32
N VAL A 144 13.18 14.42 9.25
CA VAL A 144 12.43 15.57 8.75
C VAL A 144 11.12 15.74 9.54
N PHE A 145 10.81 16.98 9.93
CA PHE A 145 9.72 17.30 10.84
C PHE A 145 8.36 16.75 10.37
N GLY A 146 7.78 15.84 11.15
CA GLY A 146 6.44 15.27 10.89
C GLY A 146 6.37 14.24 9.75
N CYS A 147 7.50 13.83 9.17
CA CYS A 147 7.49 12.85 8.09
C CYS A 147 7.56 11.42 8.65
N THR A 148 6.44 10.71 8.58
CA THR A 148 6.34 9.27 8.89
C THR A 148 5.87 8.53 7.65
N LEU A 149 6.52 7.42 7.33
CA LEU A 149 6.09 6.50 6.27
C LEU A 149 5.62 5.20 6.89
N TYR A 150 4.45 4.73 6.47
CA TYR A 150 3.91 3.43 6.85
C TYR A 150 3.98 2.49 5.65
N LEU A 151 4.70 1.38 5.82
CA LEU A 151 4.82 0.32 4.83
C LEU A 151 4.02 -0.90 5.30
N CYS A 152 2.97 -1.22 4.57
CA CYS A 152 2.13 -2.39 4.79
C CYS A 152 2.27 -3.35 3.63
N PHE A 153 2.27 -4.62 3.97
CA PHE A 153 2.32 -5.70 3.00
C PHE A 153 1.00 -6.46 3.01
N SER A 154 -0.11 -5.74 2.84
CA SER A 154 -1.45 -6.30 2.75
C SER A 154 -1.86 -6.54 1.30
N ILE A 155 -2.43 -7.71 0.98
CA ILE A 155 -2.94 -8.07 -0.35
C ILE A 155 -3.90 -7.00 -0.93
N ASN A 156 -4.61 -6.25 -0.07
CA ASN A 156 -5.67 -5.37 -0.54
C ASN A 156 -5.23 -3.93 -0.85
N ARG A 157 -4.10 -3.42 -0.33
CA ARG A 157 -3.57 -2.08 -0.69
C ARG A 157 -2.05 -2.00 -0.47
N ARG A 158 -1.34 -1.34 -1.39
CA ARG A 158 0.13 -1.13 -1.34
C ARG A 158 0.56 0.00 -0.39
N THR A 159 -0.39 0.79 0.11
CA THR A 159 -0.17 1.90 1.03
C THR A 159 -1.23 1.88 2.12
N CYS A 160 -0.79 1.99 3.37
CA CYS A 160 -1.66 2.38 4.47
C CYS A 160 -2.11 3.81 4.19
N ARG A 161 -3.40 3.99 3.95
CA ARG A 161 -4.00 5.32 3.96
C ARG A 161 -4.56 5.58 5.35
#